data_AF-A0A7C3T400-F1
#
_entry.id   AF-A0A7C3T400-F1
#
_cell.length_a   1.000
_cell.length_b   1.000
_cell.length_c   1.000
_cell.angle_alpha   90.00
_cell.angle_beta   90.00
_cell.angle_gamma   90.00
#
_symmetry.space_group_name_H-M   'P 1'
#
loop_
_entity.id
_entity.type
_entity.pdbx_description
1 polymer ?
#
loop_
_entity_poly.entity_id
_entity_poly.type
_entity_poly.pdbx_seq_one_letter_code
_entity_poly.pdbx_strand_id
1 'polypeptide(L)' 'LGRSQWSADGYYQGLIDDFRIYNKALSAGEVRYLGGDR' A
#
# COMPACT_ATOMS: atom_id res chain seq x y z
N LEU A 1 4.75 -3.47 -9.22
CA LEU A 1 5.10 -3.07 -7.85
C LEU A 1 6.32 -3.87 -7.40
N GLY A 2 7.09 -3.40 -6.42
CA GLY A 2 8.20 -4.19 -5.85
C GLY A 2 9.54 -4.11 -6.59
N ARG A 3 9.76 -3.13 -7.46
CA ARG A 3 11.10 -2.79 -7.99
C ARG A 3 11.76 -1.74 -7.09
N SER A 4 13.01 -1.97 -6.67
CA SER A 4 13.79 -0.96 -5.93
C SER A 4 14.30 0.16 -6.85
N GLN A 5 14.56 1.34 -6.26
CA GLN A 5 15.22 2.46 -6.95
C GLN A 5 16.75 2.36 -6.89
N TRP A 6 17.30 1.50 -6.02
CA TRP A 6 18.74 1.25 -5.95
C TRP A 6 19.11 0.10 -6.87
N SER A 7 20.14 0.31 -7.69
CA SER A 7 20.54 -0.64 -8.72
C SER A 7 21.08 -1.97 -8.19
N ALA A 8 21.55 -1.99 -6.93
CA ALA A 8 22.06 -3.20 -6.28
C ALA A 8 20.95 -4.10 -5.69
N ASP A 9 19.73 -3.59 -5.56
CA ASP A 9 18.64 -4.32 -4.93
C ASP A 9 17.85 -5.16 -5.93
N GLY A 10 17.40 -6.33 -5.47
CA GLY A 10 16.46 -7.18 -6.21
C GLY A 10 15.01 -6.68 -6.16
N TYR A 11 14.12 -7.42 -6.82
CA TYR A 11 12.68 -7.24 -6.65
C TYR A 11 12.19 -7.78 -5.30
N TYR A 12 11.11 -7.20 -4.79
CA TYR A 12 10.36 -7.70 -3.64
C TYR A 12 9.92 -9.16 -3.87
N GLN A 13 10.19 -10.03 -2.90
CA GLN A 13 9.95 -11.49 -2.97
C GLN A 13 8.71 -11.94 -2.18
N GLY A 14 7.77 -11.04 -1.90
CA GLY A 14 6.52 -11.36 -1.20
C GLY A 14 5.27 -11.16 -2.05
N LEU A 15 4.11 -11.41 -1.43
CA LEU A 15 2.81 -11.17 -2.04
C LEU A 15 2.37 -9.72 -1.81
N ILE A 16 1.71 -9.14 -2.81
CA ILE A 16 1.09 -7.82 -2.73
C ILE A 16 -0.39 -8.03 -3.01
N ASP A 17 -1.23 -7.48 -2.14
CA ASP A 17 -2.69 -7.51 -2.29
C ASP A 17 -3.30 -6.16 -1.91
N ASP A 18 -4.56 -5.94 -2.30
CA ASP A 18 -5.38 -4.77 -1.92
C ASP A 18 -4.75 -3.39 -2.21
N PHE A 19 -3.94 -3.27 -3.28
CA PHE A 19 -3.33 -2.00 -3.66
C PHE A 19 -4.36 -0.97 -4.15
N ARG A 20 -4.41 0.20 -3.50
CA ARG A 20 -5.36 1.29 -3.79
C ARG A 20 -4.66 2.65 -3.80
N ILE A 21 -5.07 3.54 -4.69
CA ILE A 21 -4.64 4.95 -4.74
C ILE A 21 -5.88 5.82 -4.55
N TYR A 22 -5.79 6.82 -3.67
CA TYR A 22 -6.85 7.79 -3.41
C TYR A 22 -6.47 9.16 -3.95
N ASN A 23 -7.40 9.81 -4.64
CA ASN A 23 -7.25 11.17 -5.15
C ASN A 23 -7.58 12.25 -4.10
N LYS A 24 -7.67 11.85 -2.83
CA LYS A 24 -7.93 12.71 -1.68
C LYS A 24 -7.17 12.22 -0.45
N ALA A 25 -6.95 13.10 0.51
CA ALA A 25 -6.55 12.70 1.85
C ALA A 25 -7.72 11.96 2.53
N LEU A 26 -7.42 10.79 3.10
CA LEU A 26 -8.39 10.04 3.89
C LEU A 26 -8.46 10.61 5.31
N SER A 27 -9.66 10.67 5.86
CA SER A 27 -9.88 10.93 7.29
C SER A 27 -9.49 9.72 8.15
N ALA A 28 -9.29 9.94 9.44
CA ALA A 28 -8.96 8.86 10.37
C ALA A 28 -10.05 7.77 10.44
N GLY A 29 -11.33 8.15 10.32
CA GLY A 29 -12.45 7.20 10.29
C GLY A 29 -12.44 6.32 9.03
N GLU A 30 -12.11 6.89 7.88
CA GLU A 30 -12.01 6.14 6.62
C GLU A 30 -10.86 5.14 6.64
N VAL A 31 -9.72 5.51 7.23
CA VAL A 31 -8.58 4.59 7.41
C VAL A 31 -8.97 3.42 8.30
N ARG A 32 -9.64 3.66 9.43
CA ARG A 32 -10.13 2.61 10.34
C ARG A 32 -11.09 1.65 9.63
N TYR A 33 -12.09 2.20 8.95
CA TYR A 33 -13.05 1.41 8.20
C TYR A 33 -12.37 0.52 7.14
N LEU A 34 -11.41 1.05 6.39
CA LEU A 34 -10.63 0.28 5.40
C LEU A 34 -9.72 -0.78 6.04
N GLY A 35 -9.23 -0.53 7.26
CA GLY A 35 -8.47 -1.47 8.06
C GLY A 35 -9.29 -2.63 8.64
N GLY A 36 -10.62 -2.57 8.50
CA GLY A 36 -11.54 -3.61 8.94
C GLY A 36 -12.19 -3.34 10.30
N ASP A 37 -11.94 -2.17 10.91
CA ASP A 37 -12.68 -1.72 12.08
C ASP A 37 -14.12 -1.43 11.63
N ARG A 38 -15.08 -2.24 12.10
CA ARG A 38 -16.51 -2.14 11.81
C ARG A 38 -17.29 -1.92 13.09
#